data_AF-A0A928BV11-F1
#
_entry.id   AF-A0A928BV11-F1
#
_cell.length_a   1.000
_cell.length_b   1.000
_cell.length_c   1.000
_cell.angle_alpha   90.00
_cell.angle_beta   90.00
_cell.angle_gamma   90.00
#
_symmetry.space_group_name_H-M   'P 1'
#
loop_
_entity.id
_entity.type
_entity.pdbx_description
1 polymer ?
#
loop_
_entity_poly.entity_id
_entity_poly.type
_entity_poly.pdbx_seq_one_letter_code
_entity_poly.pdbx_strand_id
1 'polypeptide(L)'
;MNSRRSLTVYPRLRVSTRYSKALNNININNQKTMKKKFLLLPLFAAALSFTSCSEDESMFMNPSVEVAPEEPTRSLFPEDDGSEELSSSTSPILKARKLLEAVSADYIKEMTDTLGRANITAEQYAEIQAFAKELTAGLTTDKERYQKCYDWVRQNIKYVYEYVDNDPYPVFKSHKAICQGYANLLFIMMHSLDIPAFVCNGILDPVGGHAWNYVYCDDKWWVSDPTNSGSFIMRVTSAYSHLLPSSFDVVLAKKDGVWFNYTEYNLNVCKIESNEEVFVVPFSVNGFRVTSLSPTVEISPNIKEMYIGKNITTLGEAYVGLAYNAPNLEYIYIDPENTAFASYLGVVYRKNGSDYQLTYIPGGMKCVELMPMETMYKNTIYRHDGVEALIVAPGTKKIEAWGVENCPNLKIAYVPEDTEIAENAFVGVHPDFQIVRGDYTNIPEIRE
;
A
#
# COMPACT_ATOMS: atom_id res chain seq x y z
N MET A 1 -10.98 42.30 -28.85
CA MET A 1 -9.87 41.42 -29.27
C MET A 1 -8.76 41.50 -28.23
N ASN A 2 -8.18 40.35 -27.91
CA ASN A 2 -7.04 40.07 -27.03
C ASN A 2 -7.29 40.01 -25.51
N SER A 3 -7.37 38.75 -25.08
CA SER A 3 -7.25 38.19 -23.75
C SER A 3 -5.89 38.50 -23.09
N ARG A 4 -5.91 38.78 -21.79
CA ARG A 4 -4.81 38.43 -20.88
C ARG A 4 -5.40 37.59 -19.75
N ARG A 5 -5.11 36.28 -19.77
CA ARG A 5 -5.32 35.38 -18.64
C ARG A 5 -4.22 35.65 -17.62
N SER A 6 -4.60 36.05 -16.41
CA SER A 6 -3.71 36.05 -15.25
C SER A 6 -3.56 34.61 -14.75
N LEU A 7 -2.32 34.12 -14.71
CA LEU A 7 -1.94 32.89 -14.02
C LEU A 7 -2.10 33.10 -12.51
N THR A 8 -3.10 32.46 -11.91
CA THR A 8 -3.21 32.34 -10.46
C THR A 8 -2.33 31.18 -10.02
N VAL A 9 -1.30 31.50 -9.25
CA VAL A 9 -0.37 30.56 -8.62
C VAL A 9 -1.09 29.90 -7.44
N TYR A 10 -1.28 28.58 -7.49
CA TYR A 10 -1.72 27.79 -6.34
C TYR A 10 -0.54 27.61 -5.36
N PRO A 11 -0.72 27.85 -4.04
CA PRO A 11 0.33 27.57 -3.06
C PRO A 11 0.52 26.05 -2.87
N ARG A 12 1.79 25.62 -2.89
CA ARG A 12 2.22 24.24 -2.60
C ARG A 12 1.74 23.82 -1.20
N LEU A 13 0.99 22.72 -1.14
CA LEU A 13 0.70 22.00 0.09
C LEU A 13 2.02 21.54 0.73
N ARG A 14 2.32 22.06 1.93
CA ARG A 14 3.39 21.55 2.79
C ARG A 14 2.90 20.25 3.42
N VAL A 15 3.52 19.13 3.06
CA VAL A 15 3.36 17.84 3.74
C VAL A 15 3.79 18.03 5.21
N SER A 16 2.87 17.81 6.14
CA SER A 16 3.10 18.04 7.57
C SER A 16 3.98 16.93 8.18
N THR A 17 4.92 17.35 9.01
CA THR A 17 6.01 16.59 9.63
C THR A 17 5.57 15.75 10.84
N ARG A 18 4.62 14.81 10.66
CA ARG A 18 4.12 13.96 11.77
C ARG A 18 4.51 12.47 11.73
N TYR A 19 5.40 12.04 10.84
CA TYR A 19 5.90 10.66 10.84
C TYR A 19 7.19 10.43 11.67
N SER A 20 7.83 11.48 12.23
CA SER A 20 9.15 11.32 12.90
C SER A 20 9.12 11.00 14.41
N LYS A 21 7.95 10.87 15.05
CA LYS A 21 7.86 10.70 16.52
C LYS A 21 7.55 9.28 17.02
N ALA A 22 7.28 8.33 16.13
CA ALA A 22 7.08 6.92 16.51
C ALA A 22 8.41 6.13 16.69
N LEU A 23 9.56 6.72 16.34
CA LEU A 23 10.84 6.00 16.23
C LEU A 23 11.68 5.91 17.53
N ASN A 24 11.26 6.53 18.65
CA ASN A 24 12.13 6.63 19.84
C ASN A 24 11.74 5.75 21.05
N ASN A 25 10.69 4.92 20.99
CA ASN A 25 10.22 4.19 22.19
C ASN A 25 10.14 2.66 22.07
N ILE A 26 10.71 2.04 21.02
CA ILE A 26 10.77 0.58 20.91
C ILE A 26 12.22 0.13 20.74
N ASN A 27 13.09 0.42 21.73
CA ASN A 27 14.36 -0.32 21.84
C ASN A 27 15.10 -0.15 23.16
N ILE A 28 14.46 -0.41 24.31
CA ILE A 28 15.19 -0.70 25.56
C ILE A 28 14.38 -1.71 26.37
N ASN A 29 14.66 -3.00 26.17
CA ASN A 29 14.68 -4.08 27.19
C ASN A 29 14.39 -5.42 26.52
N ASN A 30 15.43 -6.15 26.15
CA ASN A 30 15.53 -7.61 26.35
C ASN A 30 16.93 -8.11 25.94
N GLN A 31 17.93 -7.76 26.74
CA GLN A 31 19.15 -8.56 26.84
C GLN A 31 19.20 -9.17 28.23
N LYS A 32 18.91 -10.48 28.33
CA LYS A 32 19.47 -11.34 29.37
C LYS A 32 19.44 -12.80 28.95
N THR A 33 20.66 -13.33 28.83
CA THR A 33 21.09 -14.70 29.17
C THR A 33 20.53 -15.87 28.35
N MET A 34 21.41 -16.47 27.53
CA MET A 34 21.67 -17.91 27.65
C MET A 34 23.13 -18.26 27.33
N LYS A 35 23.67 -19.18 28.12
CA LYS A 35 25.08 -19.51 28.29
C LYS A 35 25.60 -20.49 27.25
N LYS A 36 26.89 -20.32 26.94
CA LYS A 36 27.83 -21.21 26.24
C LYS A 36 27.62 -22.71 26.49
N LYS A 37 27.71 -23.51 25.43
CA LYS A 37 28.31 -24.86 25.45
C LYS A 37 29.20 -25.05 24.22
N PHE A 38 30.48 -25.32 24.49
CA PHE A 38 31.49 -25.83 23.56
C PHE A 38 31.09 -27.21 23.05
N LEU A 39 31.44 -27.55 21.80
CA LEU A 39 32.12 -28.82 21.47
C LEU A 39 32.67 -28.85 20.02
N LEU A 40 34.00 -28.94 19.93
CA LEU A 40 34.85 -29.72 19.01
C LEU A 40 34.62 -29.71 17.47
N LEU A 41 35.52 -29.01 16.76
CA LEU A 41 35.97 -29.29 15.38
C LEU A 41 36.98 -30.45 15.36
N PRO A 42 37.08 -31.21 14.25
CA PRO A 42 38.35 -31.78 13.80
C PRO A 42 38.94 -30.99 12.62
N LEU A 43 40.23 -30.70 12.75
CA LEU A 43 41.12 -30.14 11.72
C LEU A 43 41.16 -31.04 10.47
N PHE A 44 41.21 -30.43 9.29
CA PHE A 44 41.89 -31.03 8.13
C PHE A 44 42.98 -30.09 7.61
N ALA A 45 44.15 -30.66 7.44
CA ALA A 45 45.44 -30.00 7.27
C ALA A 45 45.63 -29.40 5.87
N ALA A 46 46.25 -28.23 5.84
CA ALA A 46 46.80 -27.61 4.64
C ALA A 46 48.07 -28.35 4.19
N ALA A 47 48.16 -28.68 2.91
CA ALA A 47 49.41 -28.98 2.23
C ALA A 47 49.72 -27.84 1.25
N LEU A 48 50.69 -27.01 1.65
CA LEU A 48 51.35 -26.02 0.81
C LEU A 48 52.40 -26.72 -0.05
N SER A 49 52.35 -26.51 -1.36
CA SER A 49 53.50 -26.67 -2.24
C SER A 49 53.72 -25.36 -2.98
N PHE A 50 54.74 -24.62 -2.56
CA PHE A 50 55.30 -23.49 -3.29
C PHE A 50 56.13 -24.01 -4.47
N THR A 51 55.92 -23.47 -5.67
CA THR A 51 56.81 -22.49 -6.33
C THR A 51 56.41 -22.32 -7.81
N SER A 52 56.12 -21.09 -8.23
CA SER A 52 56.81 -20.36 -9.31
C SER A 52 55.93 -19.20 -9.80
N CYS A 53 56.45 -17.98 -9.72
CA CYS A 53 55.83 -16.74 -10.18
C CYS A 53 55.60 -16.72 -11.71
N SER A 54 54.46 -16.17 -12.14
CA SER A 54 54.41 -15.08 -13.13
C SER A 54 52.99 -14.55 -13.27
N GLU A 55 52.88 -13.23 -13.07
CA GLU A 55 51.83 -12.30 -13.56
C GLU A 55 50.41 -12.47 -13.00
N ASP A 56 50.06 -11.52 -12.13
CA ASP A 56 48.71 -11.22 -11.66
C ASP A 56 47.81 -10.82 -12.84
N GLU A 57 47.23 -11.79 -13.54
CA GLU A 57 45.92 -11.59 -14.14
C GLU A 57 44.90 -11.65 -13.01
N SER A 58 44.43 -10.47 -12.60
CA SER A 58 43.20 -10.35 -11.82
C SER A 58 42.12 -11.15 -12.54
N MET A 59 41.79 -12.33 -12.01
CA MET A 59 40.61 -13.07 -12.42
C MET A 59 39.40 -12.17 -12.17
N PHE A 60 39.00 -11.44 -13.21
CA PHE A 60 37.67 -10.87 -13.30
C PHE A 60 36.71 -12.05 -13.25
N MET A 61 36.21 -12.33 -12.05
CA MET A 61 35.05 -13.19 -11.89
C MET A 61 33.93 -12.50 -12.65
N ASN A 62 33.62 -13.04 -13.84
CA ASN A 62 32.35 -12.78 -14.49
C ASN A 62 31.29 -13.11 -13.43
N PRO A 63 30.47 -12.15 -12.98
CA PRO A 63 29.53 -12.44 -11.93
C PRO A 63 28.60 -13.52 -12.48
N SER A 64 28.61 -14.69 -11.84
CA SER A 64 27.39 -15.49 -11.73
C SER A 64 26.41 -14.65 -10.92
N VAL A 65 25.88 -13.59 -11.55
CA VAL A 65 24.59 -13.02 -11.22
C VAL A 65 23.67 -14.21 -11.21
N GLU A 66 23.00 -14.48 -10.10
CA GLU A 66 21.82 -15.35 -10.15
C GLU A 66 20.94 -14.76 -11.25
N VAL A 67 20.98 -15.39 -12.42
CA VAL A 67 20.19 -14.98 -13.58
C VAL A 67 18.77 -14.95 -13.03
N ALA A 68 18.10 -13.80 -13.14
CA ALA A 68 16.69 -13.70 -12.80
C ALA A 68 15.99 -14.94 -13.39
N PRO A 69 15.09 -15.61 -12.64
CA PRO A 69 14.44 -16.83 -13.12
C PRO A 69 13.94 -16.61 -14.56
N GLU A 70 14.06 -17.61 -15.44
CA GLU A 70 13.54 -17.51 -16.80
C GLU A 70 12.12 -16.93 -16.77
N GLU A 71 11.86 -15.90 -17.58
CA GLU A 71 10.55 -15.21 -17.62
C GLU A 71 9.45 -16.28 -17.67
N PRO A 72 8.57 -16.30 -16.67
CA PRO A 72 7.73 -17.46 -16.42
C PRO A 72 6.78 -17.72 -17.59
N THR A 73 6.54 -19.00 -17.87
CA THR A 73 5.56 -19.40 -18.87
C THR A 73 4.20 -18.77 -18.56
N ARG A 74 3.57 -18.15 -19.56
CA ARG A 74 2.30 -17.37 -19.52
C ARG A 74 1.14 -18.00 -18.70
N SER A 75 1.21 -19.28 -18.34
CA SER A 75 0.21 -20.04 -17.60
C SER A 75 0.03 -19.69 -16.11
N LEU A 76 0.86 -18.80 -15.53
CA LEU A 76 0.77 -18.45 -14.10
C LEU A 76 -0.05 -17.18 -13.81
N PHE A 77 -0.36 -16.36 -14.83
CA PHE A 77 -1.17 -15.17 -14.63
C PHE A 77 -2.66 -15.52 -14.37
N PRO A 78 -3.37 -14.72 -13.58
CA PRO A 78 -4.78 -14.98 -13.29
C PRO A 78 -5.63 -14.78 -14.56
N GLU A 79 -6.53 -15.72 -14.85
CA GLU A 79 -7.40 -15.64 -16.02
C GLU A 79 -8.54 -14.63 -15.84
N ASP A 80 -8.97 -14.01 -16.95
CA ASP A 80 -10.16 -13.17 -16.98
C ASP A 80 -11.41 -14.04 -16.84
N ASP A 81 -12.12 -13.86 -15.72
CA ASP A 81 -13.32 -14.63 -15.38
C ASP A 81 -14.63 -13.92 -15.76
N GLY A 82 -14.55 -12.81 -16.50
CA GLY A 82 -15.71 -12.02 -16.92
C GLY A 82 -16.37 -11.21 -15.79
N SER A 83 -15.72 -11.09 -14.62
CA SER A 83 -16.18 -10.26 -13.51
C SER A 83 -16.35 -8.79 -13.88
N GLU A 84 -17.28 -8.12 -13.21
CA GLU A 84 -17.61 -6.72 -13.49
C GLU A 84 -16.46 -5.79 -13.08
N GLU A 85 -15.98 -4.96 -14.01
CA GLU A 85 -15.05 -3.88 -13.69
C GLU A 85 -15.79 -2.62 -13.22
N LEU A 86 -15.51 -2.21 -11.99
CA LEU A 86 -15.92 -0.91 -11.44
C LEU A 86 -14.94 0.19 -11.88
N SER A 87 -14.95 0.50 -13.18
CA SER A 87 -13.99 1.40 -13.83
C SER A 87 -14.05 2.85 -13.34
N SER A 88 -13.11 3.70 -13.77
CA SER A 88 -13.06 5.13 -13.44
C SER A 88 -14.29 5.93 -13.89
N SER A 89 -15.04 5.47 -14.90
CA SER A 89 -16.29 6.10 -15.32
C SER A 89 -17.48 5.77 -14.41
N THR A 90 -17.37 4.75 -13.56
CA THR A 90 -18.41 4.41 -12.58
C THR A 90 -18.32 5.37 -11.40
N SER A 91 -19.44 6.03 -11.06
CA SER A 91 -19.43 7.01 -9.96
C SER A 91 -19.02 6.35 -8.63
N PRO A 92 -18.27 7.03 -7.76
CA PRO A 92 -17.85 6.48 -6.47
C PRO A 92 -19.02 5.92 -5.64
N ILE A 93 -20.16 6.63 -5.66
CA ILE A 93 -21.40 6.19 -5.00
C ILE A 93 -21.89 4.85 -5.54
N LEU A 94 -21.88 4.67 -6.86
CA LEU A 94 -22.35 3.42 -7.47
C LEU A 94 -21.37 2.27 -7.19
N LYS A 95 -20.06 2.52 -7.21
CA LYS A 95 -19.05 1.52 -6.82
C LYS A 95 -19.29 1.03 -5.39
N ALA A 96 -19.34 1.96 -4.44
CA ALA A 96 -19.62 1.70 -3.03
C ALA A 96 -20.90 0.88 -2.83
N ARG A 97 -22.00 1.28 -3.50
CA ARG A 97 -23.28 0.59 -3.42
C ARG A 97 -23.18 -0.85 -3.94
N LYS A 98 -22.60 -1.05 -5.12
CA LYS A 98 -22.47 -2.38 -5.75
C LYS A 98 -21.63 -3.33 -4.89
N LEU A 99 -20.48 -2.84 -4.40
CA LEU A 99 -19.61 -3.63 -3.53
C LEU A 99 -20.30 -3.99 -2.21
N LEU A 100 -21.00 -3.04 -1.58
CA LEU A 100 -21.65 -3.29 -0.29
C LEU A 100 -22.90 -4.18 -0.41
N GLU A 101 -23.63 -4.11 -1.54
CA GLU A 101 -24.74 -5.02 -1.82
C GLU A 101 -24.30 -6.46 -2.13
N ALA A 102 -23.01 -6.66 -2.43
CA ALA A 102 -22.42 -7.97 -2.69
C ALA A 102 -21.94 -8.69 -1.41
N VAL A 103 -22.13 -8.09 -0.25
CA VAL A 103 -21.64 -8.57 1.04
C VAL A 103 -22.78 -8.57 2.06
N SER A 104 -22.89 -9.63 2.87
CA SER A 104 -23.92 -9.69 3.91
C SER A 104 -23.58 -8.75 5.07
N ALA A 105 -24.62 -8.19 5.72
CA ALA A 105 -24.43 -7.36 6.89
C ALA A 105 -23.80 -8.12 8.07
N ASP A 106 -24.10 -9.41 8.22
CA ASP A 106 -23.47 -10.28 9.23
C ASP A 106 -21.96 -10.43 9.00
N TYR A 107 -21.52 -10.56 7.75
CA TYR A 107 -20.09 -10.60 7.45
C TYR A 107 -19.42 -9.27 7.75
N ILE A 108 -20.07 -8.15 7.38
CA ILE A 108 -19.55 -6.81 7.72
C ILE A 108 -19.40 -6.66 9.23
N LYS A 109 -20.41 -7.08 10.00
CA LYS A 109 -20.38 -7.09 11.45
C LYS A 109 -19.20 -7.90 11.98
N GLU A 110 -19.02 -9.14 11.55
CA GLU A 110 -17.87 -9.99 11.92
C GLU A 110 -16.52 -9.30 11.63
N MET A 111 -16.38 -8.69 10.44
CA MET A 111 -15.15 -7.99 10.06
C MET A 111 -14.91 -6.74 10.91
N THR A 112 -15.96 -6.07 11.38
CA THR A 112 -15.84 -4.93 12.30
C THR A 112 -15.66 -5.35 13.75
N ASP A 113 -16.11 -6.54 14.16
CA ASP A 113 -15.90 -7.04 15.53
C ASP A 113 -14.41 -7.27 15.85
N THR A 114 -13.59 -7.48 14.82
CA THR A 114 -12.13 -7.59 14.92
C THR A 114 -11.39 -6.24 15.03
N LEU A 115 -12.14 -5.14 15.13
CA LEU A 115 -11.73 -3.73 15.12
C LEU A 115 -10.25 -3.45 15.44
N GLY A 116 -9.45 -3.37 14.38
CA GLY A 116 -8.05 -2.94 14.37
C GLY A 116 -7.83 -1.48 13.96
N ARG A 117 -8.83 -0.59 14.08
CA ARG A 117 -8.71 0.82 13.63
C ARG A 117 -9.17 1.90 14.62
N ALA A 118 -10.08 1.62 15.54
CA ALA A 118 -10.42 2.57 16.60
C ALA A 118 -9.44 2.41 17.76
N ASN A 119 -8.61 3.42 18.01
CA ASN A 119 -7.71 3.44 19.16
C ASN A 119 -8.54 3.67 20.43
N ILE A 120 -8.97 2.58 21.07
CA ILE A 120 -9.81 2.58 22.26
C ILE A 120 -9.44 1.42 23.19
N THR A 121 -9.35 1.68 24.50
CA THR A 121 -9.13 0.61 25.48
C THR A 121 -10.43 -0.15 25.79
N ALA A 122 -10.31 -1.35 26.39
CA ALA A 122 -11.47 -2.13 26.79
C ALA A 122 -12.38 -1.37 27.78
N GLU A 123 -11.80 -0.61 28.70
CA GLU A 123 -12.53 0.19 29.69
C GLU A 123 -13.26 1.37 29.04
N GLN A 124 -12.58 2.06 28.11
CA GLN A 124 -13.17 3.15 27.34
C GLN A 124 -14.33 2.67 26.47
N TYR A 125 -14.16 1.51 25.83
CA TYR A 125 -15.22 0.86 25.06
C TYR A 125 -16.40 0.48 25.96
N ALA A 126 -16.14 -0.12 27.13
CA ALA A 126 -17.19 -0.50 28.07
C ALA A 126 -18.01 0.71 28.56
N GLU A 127 -17.39 1.88 28.77
CA GLU A 127 -18.09 3.10 29.15
C GLU A 127 -19.03 3.59 28.04
N ILE A 128 -18.54 3.67 26.80
CA ILE A 128 -19.38 4.05 25.65
C ILE A 128 -20.50 3.02 25.43
N GLN A 129 -20.19 1.73 25.62
CA GLN A 129 -21.19 0.67 25.49
C GLN A 129 -22.30 0.79 26.53
N ALA A 130 -21.96 1.03 27.80
CA ALA A 130 -22.93 1.25 28.86
C ALA A 130 -23.82 2.46 28.54
N PHE A 131 -23.20 3.57 28.11
CA PHE A 131 -23.91 4.77 27.70
C PHE A 131 -24.86 4.51 26.52
N ALA A 132 -24.42 3.84 25.46
CA ALA A 132 -25.24 3.56 24.29
C ALA A 132 -26.44 2.66 24.64
N LYS A 133 -26.25 1.65 25.51
CA LYS A 133 -27.32 0.77 26.01
C LYS A 133 -28.33 1.53 26.86
N GLU A 134 -27.88 2.45 27.73
CA GLU A 134 -28.76 3.31 28.51
C GLU A 134 -29.54 4.28 27.63
N LEU A 135 -28.86 4.97 26.71
CA LEU A 135 -29.45 5.94 25.78
C LEU A 135 -30.59 5.33 24.95
N THR A 136 -30.48 4.03 24.66
CA THR A 136 -31.42 3.28 23.84
C THR A 136 -32.35 2.35 24.63
N ALA A 137 -32.36 2.46 25.97
CA ALA A 137 -33.19 1.63 26.82
C ALA A 137 -34.68 1.75 26.47
N GLY A 138 -35.35 0.60 26.32
CA GLY A 138 -36.77 0.53 25.95
C GLY A 138 -37.06 0.62 24.45
N LEU A 139 -36.07 0.92 23.61
CA LEU A 139 -36.20 0.85 22.15
C LEU A 139 -36.03 -0.60 21.69
N THR A 140 -36.82 -1.02 20.70
CA THR A 140 -36.92 -2.44 20.33
C THR A 140 -36.36 -2.76 18.96
N THR A 141 -36.25 -1.77 18.08
CA THR A 141 -35.74 -1.95 16.72
C THR A 141 -34.34 -1.36 16.56
N ASP A 142 -33.52 -1.94 15.68
CA ASP A 142 -32.19 -1.41 15.36
C ASP A 142 -32.28 0.01 14.83
N LYS A 143 -33.31 0.32 14.03
CA LYS A 143 -33.53 1.65 13.49
C LYS A 143 -33.81 2.69 14.56
N GLU A 144 -34.65 2.40 15.56
CA GLU A 144 -34.89 3.32 16.68
C GLU A 144 -33.60 3.57 17.48
N ARG A 145 -32.85 2.49 17.75
CA ARG A 145 -31.57 2.55 18.47
C ARG A 145 -30.53 3.36 17.71
N TYR A 146 -30.34 3.08 16.42
CA TYR A 146 -29.51 3.85 15.50
C TYR A 146 -29.89 5.32 15.49
N GLN A 147 -31.17 5.65 15.27
CA GLN A 147 -31.64 7.02 15.17
C GLN A 147 -31.37 7.79 16.47
N LYS A 148 -31.58 7.15 17.62
CA LYS A 148 -31.32 7.75 18.94
C LYS A 148 -29.84 8.07 19.15
N CYS A 149 -28.94 7.17 18.79
CA CYS A 149 -27.50 7.40 18.87
C CYS A 149 -27.04 8.47 17.87
N TYR A 150 -27.50 8.39 16.61
CA TYR A 150 -27.22 9.38 15.57
C TYR A 150 -27.66 10.79 16.00
N ASP A 151 -28.87 10.93 16.53
CA ASP A 151 -29.39 12.20 17.04
C ASP A 151 -28.55 12.71 18.21
N TRP A 152 -28.13 11.83 19.13
CA TRP A 152 -27.26 12.23 20.21
C TRP A 152 -25.92 12.76 19.70
N VAL A 153 -25.25 12.03 18.80
CA VAL A 153 -23.95 12.45 18.25
C VAL A 153 -24.06 13.80 17.54
N ARG A 154 -25.02 13.97 16.62
CA ARG A 154 -25.15 15.24 15.88
C ARG A 154 -25.54 16.44 16.76
N GLN A 155 -26.22 16.21 17.89
CA GLN A 155 -26.69 17.28 18.78
C GLN A 155 -25.67 17.63 19.86
N ASN A 156 -24.85 16.67 20.30
CA ASN A 156 -23.98 16.83 21.46
C ASN A 156 -22.51 17.04 21.08
N ILE A 157 -22.08 16.60 19.90
CA ILE A 157 -20.72 16.87 19.44
C ILE A 157 -20.69 18.22 18.72
N LYS A 158 -19.70 19.05 19.05
CA LYS A 158 -19.45 20.36 18.44
C LYS A 158 -18.32 20.26 17.43
N TYR A 159 -18.56 20.75 16.21
CA TYR A 159 -17.52 20.81 15.18
C TYR A 159 -16.49 21.88 15.54
N VAL A 160 -15.21 21.53 15.49
CA VAL A 160 -14.10 22.45 15.79
C VAL A 160 -13.04 22.41 14.69
N TYR A 161 -12.41 23.55 14.45
CA TYR A 161 -11.30 23.68 13.48
C TYR A 161 -9.92 23.61 14.13
N GLU A 162 -9.88 23.57 15.46
CA GLU A 162 -8.66 23.39 16.24
C GLU A 162 -8.24 21.91 16.24
N TYR A 163 -6.96 21.66 16.52
CA TYR A 163 -6.46 20.30 16.65
C TYR A 163 -7.08 19.64 17.88
N VAL A 164 -7.89 18.61 17.64
CA VAL A 164 -8.47 17.73 18.66
C VAL A 164 -8.22 16.28 18.30
N ASP A 165 -8.24 15.43 19.33
CA ASP A 165 -8.21 13.99 19.15
C ASP A 165 -9.58 13.50 18.64
N ASN A 166 -9.57 12.72 17.57
CA ASN A 166 -10.78 12.22 16.90
C ASN A 166 -11.00 10.73 17.18
N ASP A 167 -10.24 10.14 18.09
CA ASP A 167 -10.54 8.81 18.61
C ASP A 167 -11.89 8.83 19.34
N PRO A 168 -12.65 7.71 19.33
CA PRO A 168 -14.03 7.69 19.83
C PRO A 168 -14.17 8.18 21.27
N TYR A 169 -13.27 7.76 22.17
CA TYR A 169 -13.36 8.09 23.59
C TYR A 169 -13.02 9.55 23.92
N PRO A 170 -11.92 10.15 23.41
CA PRO A 170 -11.70 11.59 23.52
C PRO A 170 -12.88 12.44 23.01
N VAL A 171 -13.51 12.06 21.90
CA VAL A 171 -14.69 12.75 21.37
C VAL A 171 -15.90 12.58 22.31
N PHE A 172 -16.13 11.37 22.81
CA PHE A 172 -17.19 11.07 23.77
C PHE A 172 -17.06 11.90 25.07
N LYS A 173 -15.85 12.16 25.56
CA LYS A 173 -15.64 12.95 26.78
C LYS A 173 -15.64 14.47 26.53
N SER A 174 -15.05 14.91 25.42
CA SER A 174 -14.84 16.34 25.16
C SER A 174 -16.00 17.01 24.41
N HIS A 175 -16.83 16.22 23.74
CA HIS A 175 -17.92 16.68 22.88
C HIS A 175 -17.42 17.59 21.75
N LYS A 176 -16.19 17.40 21.27
CA LYS A 176 -15.57 18.18 20.20
C LYS A 176 -14.89 17.26 19.20
N ALA A 177 -15.07 17.51 17.91
CA ALA A 177 -14.44 16.73 16.85
C ALA A 177 -14.46 17.48 15.51
N ILE A 178 -13.69 16.98 14.54
CA ILE A 178 -13.99 17.15 13.10
C ILE A 178 -14.80 15.94 12.60
N CYS A 179 -15.15 15.89 11.32
CA CYS A 179 -15.99 14.84 10.75
C CYS A 179 -15.56 13.40 11.11
N GLN A 180 -14.25 13.13 11.13
CA GLN A 180 -13.72 11.82 11.52
C GLN A 180 -14.16 11.41 12.93
N GLY A 181 -14.12 12.32 13.91
CA GLY A 181 -14.48 11.98 15.28
C GLY A 181 -15.98 11.73 15.47
N TYR A 182 -16.84 12.40 14.70
CA TYR A 182 -18.27 12.09 14.68
C TYR A 182 -18.50 10.68 14.13
N ALA A 183 -17.86 10.36 13.00
CA ALA A 183 -18.02 9.06 12.36
C ALA A 183 -17.49 7.91 13.23
N ASN A 184 -16.32 8.11 13.86
CA ASN A 184 -15.71 7.16 14.79
C ASN A 184 -16.60 6.90 16.01
N LEU A 185 -17.14 7.94 16.63
CA LEU A 185 -18.00 7.79 17.81
C LEU A 185 -19.32 7.09 17.46
N LEU A 186 -19.99 7.50 16.36
CA LEU A 186 -21.22 6.85 15.93
C LEU A 186 -20.99 5.36 15.64
N PHE A 187 -19.89 5.03 14.96
CA PHE A 187 -19.51 3.65 14.68
C PHE A 187 -19.33 2.82 15.97
N ILE A 188 -18.60 3.32 16.97
CA ILE A 188 -18.45 2.59 18.26
C ILE A 188 -19.78 2.45 19.01
N MET A 189 -20.69 3.42 18.90
CA MET A 189 -22.04 3.30 19.47
C MET A 189 -22.88 2.23 18.75
N MET A 190 -22.76 2.09 17.43
CA MET A 190 -23.46 1.04 16.66
C MET A 190 -22.90 -0.34 17.00
N HIS A 191 -21.58 -0.47 17.00
CA HIS A 191 -20.89 -1.69 17.40
C HIS A 191 -21.27 -2.11 18.84
N SER A 192 -21.36 -1.15 19.77
CA SER A 192 -21.81 -1.38 21.16
C SER A 192 -23.24 -1.95 21.29
N LEU A 193 -24.06 -1.76 20.25
CA LEU A 193 -25.45 -2.17 20.18
C LEU A 193 -25.67 -3.37 19.25
N ASP A 194 -24.58 -3.98 18.76
CA ASP A 194 -24.61 -5.14 17.88
C ASP A 194 -25.18 -4.84 16.48
N ILE A 195 -25.14 -3.57 16.07
CA ILE A 195 -25.66 -3.06 14.79
C ILE A 195 -24.49 -2.94 13.79
N PRO A 196 -24.55 -3.61 12.62
CA PRO A 196 -23.49 -3.54 11.62
C PRO A 196 -23.29 -2.12 11.12
N ALA A 197 -22.07 -1.61 11.23
CA ALA A 197 -21.72 -0.28 10.75
C ALA A 197 -20.23 -0.20 10.44
N PHE A 198 -19.81 0.77 9.63
CA PHE A 198 -18.40 1.09 9.44
C PHE A 198 -18.22 2.56 9.05
N VAL A 199 -16.99 3.06 9.17
CA VAL A 199 -16.61 4.40 8.74
C VAL A 199 -16.25 4.40 7.26
N CYS A 200 -16.68 5.43 6.55
CA CYS A 200 -16.30 5.70 5.17
C CYS A 200 -15.61 7.05 5.09
N ASN A 201 -14.51 7.10 4.34
CA ASN A 201 -13.83 8.32 3.95
C ASN A 201 -14.04 8.60 2.46
N GLY A 202 -14.03 9.87 2.11
CA GLY A 202 -14.17 10.31 0.73
C GLY A 202 -14.23 11.82 0.60
N ILE A 203 -14.96 12.28 -0.41
CA ILE A 203 -15.13 13.70 -0.71
C ILE A 203 -16.56 14.13 -0.41
N LEU A 204 -16.70 15.21 0.36
CA LEU A 204 -17.89 16.04 0.41
C LEU A 204 -17.79 17.08 -0.71
N ASP A 205 -18.50 16.89 -1.81
CA ASP A 205 -18.46 17.80 -2.96
C ASP A 205 -19.27 19.07 -2.71
N PRO A 206 -18.77 20.28 -3.02
CA PRO A 206 -17.42 20.65 -3.51
C PRO A 206 -16.45 21.08 -2.39
N VAL A 207 -16.70 20.67 -1.13
CA VAL A 207 -16.02 21.15 0.07
C VAL A 207 -14.62 20.55 0.24
N GLY A 208 -14.46 19.23 0.10
CA GLY A 208 -13.18 18.54 0.31
C GLY A 208 -13.31 17.20 1.04
N GLY A 209 -12.22 16.74 1.68
CA GLY A 209 -12.19 15.46 2.40
C GLY A 209 -13.23 15.39 3.52
N HIS A 210 -13.89 14.24 3.68
CA HIS A 210 -14.96 14.03 4.66
C HIS A 210 -15.02 12.58 5.15
N ALA A 211 -15.67 12.39 6.30
CA ALA A 211 -15.89 11.09 6.92
C ALA A 211 -17.34 10.96 7.39
N TRP A 212 -17.95 9.80 7.15
CA TRP A 212 -19.32 9.47 7.53
C TRP A 212 -19.45 7.96 7.79
N ASN A 213 -20.65 7.45 8.05
CA ASN A 213 -20.88 6.04 8.31
C ASN A 213 -21.81 5.38 7.30
N TYR A 214 -21.63 4.09 7.11
CA TYR A 214 -22.67 3.20 6.62
C TYR A 214 -23.18 2.39 7.81
N VAL A 215 -24.50 2.32 8.00
CA VAL A 215 -25.17 1.59 9.09
C VAL A 215 -26.23 0.68 8.50
N TYR A 216 -26.25 -0.59 8.88
CA TYR A 216 -27.27 -1.54 8.42
C TYR A 216 -28.35 -1.71 9.48
N CYS A 217 -29.60 -1.36 9.14
CA CYS A 217 -30.77 -1.63 9.97
C CYS A 217 -32.03 -1.69 9.10
N ASP A 218 -33.05 -2.46 9.53
CA ASP A 218 -34.29 -2.71 8.78
C ASP A 218 -34.03 -3.17 7.33
N ASP A 219 -33.11 -4.13 7.16
CA ASP A 219 -32.71 -4.72 5.87
C ASP A 219 -32.16 -3.70 4.85
N LYS A 220 -31.63 -2.58 5.32
CA LYS A 220 -31.15 -1.47 4.49
C LYS A 220 -29.86 -0.88 5.03
N TRP A 221 -28.99 -0.52 4.11
CA TRP A 221 -27.85 0.35 4.39
C TRP A 221 -28.27 1.82 4.40
N TRP A 222 -27.87 2.52 5.45
CA TRP A 222 -28.03 3.95 5.66
C TRP A 222 -26.68 4.66 5.55
N VAL A 223 -26.62 5.68 4.70
CA VAL A 223 -25.51 6.65 4.66
C VAL A 223 -25.78 7.69 5.73
N SER A 224 -24.97 7.70 6.78
CA SER A 224 -25.16 8.52 7.99
C SER A 224 -24.03 9.52 8.14
N ASP A 225 -24.34 10.80 7.95
CA ASP A 225 -23.44 11.94 8.13
C ASP A 225 -23.91 12.78 9.33
N PRO A 226 -23.55 12.37 10.57
CA PRO A 226 -23.91 13.12 11.78
C PRO A 226 -23.26 14.51 11.84
N THR A 227 -22.21 14.79 11.06
CA THR A 227 -21.59 16.12 11.01
C THR A 227 -22.48 17.13 10.29
N ASN A 228 -23.11 16.72 9.19
CA ASN A 228 -23.99 17.59 8.38
C ASN A 228 -25.48 17.28 8.55
N SER A 229 -25.85 16.51 9.58
CA SER A 229 -27.23 16.08 9.83
C SER A 229 -27.87 15.31 8.65
N GLY A 230 -27.07 14.59 7.86
CA GLY A 230 -27.54 13.74 6.78
C GLY A 230 -27.79 12.30 7.22
N SER A 231 -28.95 11.73 6.86
CA SER A 231 -29.23 10.30 7.00
C SER A 231 -30.08 9.85 5.82
N PHE A 232 -29.54 8.94 5.00
CA PHE A 232 -30.10 8.60 3.69
C PHE A 232 -30.10 7.10 3.48
N ILE A 233 -31.11 6.57 2.79
CA ILE A 233 -31.10 5.18 2.33
C ILE A 233 -30.08 5.08 1.18
N MET A 234 -29.09 4.17 1.28
CA MET A 234 -28.01 4.01 0.29
C MET A 234 -28.53 3.74 -1.14
N ARG A 235 -29.67 3.07 -1.30
CA ARG A 235 -30.22 2.84 -2.64
C ARG A 235 -30.74 4.13 -3.31
N VAL A 236 -31.00 5.19 -2.55
CA VAL A 236 -31.48 6.48 -3.07
C VAL A 236 -30.28 7.40 -3.31
N THR A 237 -29.45 7.07 -4.29
CA THR A 237 -28.15 7.74 -4.54
C THR A 237 -28.27 9.24 -4.79
N SER A 238 -29.41 9.71 -5.32
CA SER A 238 -29.68 11.14 -5.53
C SER A 238 -29.82 11.93 -4.22
N ALA A 239 -30.13 11.28 -3.09
CA ALA A 239 -30.30 11.96 -1.81
C ALA A 239 -28.98 12.40 -1.18
N TYR A 240 -27.86 11.79 -1.58
CA TYR A 240 -26.53 12.02 -1.02
C TYR A 240 -25.46 12.15 -2.11
N SER A 241 -25.81 12.70 -3.26
CA SER A 241 -24.91 12.84 -4.42
C SER A 241 -23.63 13.65 -4.16
N HIS A 242 -23.59 14.39 -3.04
CA HIS A 242 -22.44 15.16 -2.57
C HIS A 242 -21.45 14.34 -1.73
N LEU A 243 -21.78 13.11 -1.31
CA LEU A 243 -20.90 12.21 -0.56
C LEU A 243 -20.29 11.18 -1.51
N LEU A 244 -19.04 11.38 -1.90
CA LEU A 244 -18.31 10.56 -2.86
C LEU A 244 -17.35 9.61 -2.12
N PRO A 245 -17.74 8.34 -1.85
CA PRO A 245 -16.94 7.40 -1.05
C PRO A 245 -15.66 7.00 -1.79
N SER A 246 -14.52 7.13 -1.12
CA SER A 246 -13.21 6.68 -1.63
C SER A 246 -12.68 5.45 -0.92
N SER A 247 -12.98 5.28 0.37
CA SER A 247 -12.41 4.22 1.20
C SER A 247 -13.37 3.77 2.29
N PHE A 248 -13.39 2.46 2.57
CA PHE A 248 -14.14 1.85 3.66
C PHE A 248 -13.22 1.33 4.75
N ASP A 249 -13.58 1.58 6.01
CA ASP A 249 -12.93 1.02 7.19
C ASP A 249 -13.46 -0.38 7.53
N VAL A 250 -13.57 -1.23 6.51
CA VAL A 250 -13.93 -2.64 6.66
C VAL A 250 -13.38 -3.48 5.52
N VAL A 251 -13.13 -4.75 5.80
CA VAL A 251 -12.85 -5.76 4.77
C VAL A 251 -14.17 -6.19 4.16
N LEU A 252 -14.26 -6.14 2.83
CA LEU A 252 -15.45 -6.52 2.07
C LEU A 252 -15.49 -8.00 1.71
N ALA A 253 -14.33 -8.65 1.59
CA ALA A 253 -14.26 -10.07 1.30
C ALA A 253 -12.95 -10.69 1.80
N LYS A 254 -13.01 -11.99 2.05
CA LYS A 254 -11.85 -12.86 2.30
C LYS A 254 -11.98 -14.08 1.40
N LYS A 255 -10.95 -14.39 0.62
CA LYS A 255 -10.90 -15.56 -0.27
C LYS A 255 -9.47 -16.08 -0.33
N ASP A 256 -9.29 -17.37 -0.06
CA ASP A 256 -8.01 -18.08 -0.25
C ASP A 256 -6.78 -17.38 0.39
N GLY A 257 -6.94 -16.88 1.63
CA GLY A 257 -5.85 -16.15 2.31
C GLY A 257 -5.64 -14.71 1.83
N VAL A 258 -6.59 -14.15 1.07
CA VAL A 258 -6.53 -12.78 0.55
C VAL A 258 -7.71 -11.98 1.10
N TRP A 259 -7.45 -10.78 1.61
CA TRP A 259 -8.48 -9.86 2.08
C TRP A 259 -8.61 -8.69 1.11
N PHE A 260 -9.85 -8.27 0.91
CA PHE A 260 -10.20 -7.22 -0.03
C PHE A 260 -10.93 -6.09 0.67
N ASN A 261 -10.53 -4.86 0.40
CA ASN A 261 -11.24 -3.67 0.87
C ASN A 261 -11.56 -2.73 -0.31
N TYR A 262 -12.31 -1.68 -0.03
CA TYR A 262 -12.48 -0.57 -0.93
C TYR A 262 -11.61 0.58 -0.45
N THR A 263 -10.62 0.98 -1.24
CA THR A 263 -9.71 2.07 -0.91
C THR A 263 -9.28 2.81 -2.16
N GLU A 264 -9.08 4.13 -2.06
CA GLU A 264 -8.69 4.97 -3.18
C GLU A 264 -9.58 4.77 -4.42
N TYR A 265 -10.89 4.57 -4.23
CA TYR A 265 -11.88 4.31 -5.29
C TYR A 265 -11.78 2.96 -6.01
N ASN A 266 -11.01 2.02 -5.46
CA ASN A 266 -10.72 0.73 -6.07
C ASN A 266 -11.07 -0.44 -5.15
N LEU A 267 -11.46 -1.57 -5.75
CA LEU A 267 -11.48 -2.86 -5.07
C LEU A 267 -10.04 -3.36 -4.98
N ASN A 268 -9.54 -3.48 -3.75
CA ASN A 268 -8.12 -3.57 -3.46
C ASN A 268 -7.76 -4.82 -2.65
N VAL A 269 -6.64 -5.46 -2.99
CA VAL A 269 -5.99 -6.46 -2.14
C VAL A 269 -5.26 -5.76 -1.00
N CYS A 270 -5.75 -5.91 0.23
CA CYS A 270 -5.23 -5.20 1.39
C CYS A 270 -4.40 -6.04 2.37
N LYS A 271 -4.51 -7.38 2.30
CA LYS A 271 -3.72 -8.33 3.08
C LYS A 271 -3.62 -9.65 2.34
N ILE A 272 -2.45 -10.29 2.42
CA ILE A 272 -2.15 -11.59 1.81
C ILE A 272 -1.49 -12.48 2.86
N GLU A 273 -2.07 -13.65 3.10
CA GLU A 273 -1.48 -14.74 3.88
C GLU A 273 -1.29 -15.96 2.98
N SER A 274 -0.05 -16.41 2.83
CA SER A 274 0.33 -17.60 2.07
C SER A 274 1.57 -18.26 2.68
N ASN A 275 1.68 -19.58 2.53
CA ASN A 275 2.90 -20.32 2.84
C ASN A 275 3.76 -20.59 1.60
N GLU A 276 3.26 -20.25 0.41
CA GLU A 276 3.94 -20.45 -0.86
C GLU A 276 4.93 -19.32 -1.15
N GLU A 277 6.01 -19.64 -1.87
CA GLU A 277 6.98 -18.62 -2.34
C GLU A 277 6.45 -17.81 -3.53
N VAL A 278 5.57 -18.41 -4.33
CA VAL A 278 4.94 -17.80 -5.50
C VAL A 278 3.49 -17.46 -5.18
N PHE A 279 3.10 -16.22 -5.44
CA PHE A 279 1.72 -15.75 -5.25
C PHE A 279 1.12 -15.17 -6.52
N VAL A 280 -0.10 -15.57 -6.85
CA VAL A 280 -0.88 -15.03 -7.97
C VAL A 280 -1.96 -14.12 -7.43
N VAL A 281 -1.96 -12.85 -7.82
CA VAL A 281 -2.97 -11.89 -7.39
C VAL A 281 -4.33 -12.29 -7.99
N PRO A 282 -5.39 -12.47 -7.19
CA PRO A 282 -6.69 -12.88 -7.72
C PRO A 282 -7.27 -11.88 -8.73
N PHE A 283 -7.87 -12.39 -9.81
CA PHE A 283 -8.52 -11.54 -10.82
C PHE A 283 -9.75 -10.81 -10.27
N SER A 284 -10.54 -11.51 -9.45
CA SER A 284 -11.83 -11.04 -8.96
C SER A 284 -12.16 -11.55 -7.56
N VAL A 285 -13.13 -10.88 -6.92
CA VAL A 285 -13.82 -11.37 -5.73
C VAL A 285 -15.29 -10.94 -5.77
N ASN A 286 -16.19 -11.82 -5.33
CA ASN A 286 -17.64 -11.58 -5.29
C ASN A 286 -18.24 -11.06 -6.62
N GLY A 287 -17.70 -11.52 -7.76
CA GLY A 287 -18.16 -11.12 -9.10
C GLY A 287 -17.63 -9.77 -9.59
N PHE A 288 -16.75 -9.12 -8.83
CA PHE A 288 -16.12 -7.85 -9.20
C PHE A 288 -14.63 -8.03 -9.44
N ARG A 289 -14.16 -7.41 -10.52
CA ARG A 289 -12.75 -7.35 -10.87
C ARG A 289 -11.97 -6.60 -9.79
N VAL A 290 -10.90 -7.21 -9.31
CA VAL A 290 -9.93 -6.57 -8.41
C VAL A 290 -9.07 -5.63 -9.26
N THR A 291 -8.98 -4.35 -8.90
CA THR A 291 -8.28 -3.35 -9.73
C THR A 291 -7.05 -2.76 -9.06
N SER A 292 -6.84 -3.03 -7.77
CA SER A 292 -5.77 -2.47 -6.97
C SER A 292 -5.02 -3.51 -6.15
N LEU A 293 -3.71 -3.35 -6.08
CA LEU A 293 -2.83 -4.07 -5.16
C LEU A 293 -2.07 -3.04 -4.30
N SER A 294 -2.60 -2.78 -3.11
CA SER A 294 -2.00 -1.91 -2.12
C SER A 294 -2.21 -2.54 -0.73
N PRO A 295 -1.29 -3.44 -0.32
CA PRO A 295 -1.35 -4.05 1.00
C PRO A 295 -1.26 -2.99 2.10
N THR A 296 -2.10 -3.11 3.12
CA THR A 296 -2.14 -2.19 4.28
C THR A 296 -1.45 -2.74 5.51
N VAL A 297 -1.01 -4.00 5.44
CA VAL A 297 -0.24 -4.73 6.45
C VAL A 297 0.76 -5.62 5.73
N GLU A 298 1.86 -5.95 6.42
CA GLU A 298 2.92 -6.80 5.87
C GLU A 298 2.35 -8.12 5.31
N ILE A 299 2.74 -8.45 4.08
CA ILE A 299 2.40 -9.71 3.43
C ILE A 299 3.20 -10.85 4.05
N SER A 300 2.74 -12.09 3.92
CA SER A 300 3.46 -13.26 4.40
C SER A 300 4.94 -13.26 3.96
N PRO A 301 5.89 -13.51 4.88
CA PRO A 301 7.31 -13.38 4.61
C PRO A 301 7.87 -14.44 3.65
N ASN A 302 7.12 -15.51 3.40
CA ASN A 302 7.52 -16.56 2.46
C ASN A 302 7.35 -16.13 1.00
N ILE A 303 6.51 -15.14 0.71
CA ILE A 303 6.21 -14.72 -0.67
C ILE A 303 7.41 -13.96 -1.24
N LYS A 304 8.04 -14.54 -2.25
CA LYS A 304 9.19 -13.99 -2.98
C LYS A 304 8.83 -13.55 -4.40
N GLU A 305 7.88 -14.22 -5.04
CA GLU A 305 7.44 -13.91 -6.39
C GLU A 305 5.96 -13.59 -6.45
N MET A 306 5.59 -12.58 -7.24
CA MET A 306 4.20 -12.18 -7.42
C MET A 306 3.81 -12.00 -8.89
N TYR A 307 2.68 -12.59 -9.26
CA TYR A 307 2.11 -12.53 -10.61
C TYR A 307 0.88 -11.63 -10.59
N ILE A 308 0.94 -10.55 -11.36
CA ILE A 308 -0.10 -9.52 -11.43
C ILE A 308 -0.77 -9.59 -12.80
N GLY A 309 -2.07 -9.89 -12.80
CA GLY A 309 -2.88 -9.96 -14.00
C GLY A 309 -3.19 -8.61 -14.63
N LYS A 310 -3.79 -8.63 -15.84
CA LYS A 310 -4.28 -7.43 -16.53
C LYS A 310 -5.36 -6.65 -15.79
N ASN A 311 -5.97 -7.23 -14.76
CA ASN A 311 -7.01 -6.59 -13.93
C ASN A 311 -6.47 -5.45 -13.05
N ILE A 312 -5.21 -5.53 -12.62
CA ILE A 312 -4.63 -4.53 -11.72
C ILE A 312 -4.20 -3.29 -12.51
N THR A 313 -4.83 -2.15 -12.20
CA THR A 313 -4.60 -0.87 -12.87
C THR A 313 -3.93 0.18 -11.98
N THR A 314 -3.80 -0.10 -10.68
CA THR A 314 -3.08 0.74 -9.72
C THR A 314 -2.40 -0.10 -8.64
N LEU A 315 -1.27 0.40 -8.12
CA LEU A 315 -0.55 -0.16 -6.97
C LEU A 315 -0.76 0.68 -5.69
N GLY A 316 -1.82 1.50 -5.68
CA GLY A 316 -2.11 2.48 -4.64
C GLY A 316 -1.32 3.79 -4.79
N GLU A 317 -1.65 4.78 -3.96
CA GLU A 317 -0.99 6.08 -3.96
C GLU A 317 0.52 5.92 -3.69
N ALA A 318 1.32 6.35 -4.67
CA ALA A 318 2.79 6.26 -4.64
C ALA A 318 3.32 4.87 -4.25
N TYR A 319 2.58 3.79 -4.56
CA TYR A 319 2.95 2.39 -4.29
C TYR A 319 3.39 2.11 -2.84
N VAL A 320 2.96 2.97 -1.91
CA VAL A 320 3.35 2.95 -0.50
C VAL A 320 3.00 1.60 0.13
N GLY A 321 1.85 1.03 -0.24
CA GLY A 321 1.42 -0.28 0.26
C GLY A 321 2.50 -1.35 0.06
N LEU A 322 2.97 -1.54 -1.17
CA LEU A 322 4.03 -2.51 -1.47
C LEU A 322 5.38 -2.12 -0.85
N ALA A 323 5.76 -0.84 -0.90
CA ALA A 323 7.04 -0.37 -0.38
C ALA A 323 7.24 -0.65 1.12
N TYR A 324 6.17 -0.54 1.93
CA TYR A 324 6.25 -0.78 3.38
C TYR A 324 5.87 -2.19 3.80
N ASN A 325 5.01 -2.85 3.02
CA ASN A 325 4.38 -4.10 3.44
C ASN A 325 4.80 -5.32 2.61
N ALA A 326 5.74 -5.20 1.68
CA ALA A 326 6.29 -6.32 0.93
C ALA A 326 7.83 -6.36 0.95
N PRO A 327 8.48 -6.34 2.13
CA PRO A 327 9.94 -6.27 2.22
C PRO A 327 10.66 -7.54 1.74
N ASN A 328 9.97 -8.68 1.70
CA ASN A 328 10.54 -9.98 1.30
C ASN A 328 10.34 -10.29 -0.18
N LEU A 329 9.58 -9.46 -0.90
CA LEU A 329 9.25 -9.71 -2.30
C LEU A 329 10.48 -9.44 -3.17
N GLU A 330 10.89 -10.44 -3.95
CA GLU A 330 12.08 -10.40 -4.79
C GLU A 330 11.73 -10.08 -6.24
N TYR A 331 10.61 -10.60 -6.77
CA TYR A 331 10.21 -10.40 -8.17
C TYR A 331 8.71 -10.15 -8.32
N ILE A 332 8.36 -9.22 -9.21
CA ILE A 332 6.99 -9.03 -9.70
C ILE A 332 6.94 -9.22 -11.22
N TYR A 333 6.10 -10.14 -11.66
CA TYR A 333 5.78 -10.35 -13.07
C TYR A 333 4.42 -9.73 -13.38
N ILE A 334 4.35 -8.94 -14.45
CA ILE A 334 3.12 -8.31 -14.93
C ILE A 334 2.66 -9.01 -16.21
N ASP A 335 1.39 -9.37 -16.27
CA ASP A 335 0.76 -9.94 -17.46
C ASP A 335 1.01 -9.03 -18.70
N PRO A 336 1.50 -9.57 -19.83
CA PRO A 336 1.70 -8.81 -21.05
C PRO A 336 0.47 -8.05 -21.56
N GLU A 337 -0.74 -8.54 -21.26
CA GLU A 337 -2.01 -7.87 -21.58
C GLU A 337 -2.36 -6.71 -20.62
N ASN A 338 -1.62 -6.52 -19.52
CA ASN A 338 -1.84 -5.42 -18.61
C ASN A 338 -1.54 -4.08 -19.30
N THR A 339 -2.49 -3.15 -19.30
CA THR A 339 -2.34 -1.86 -19.98
C THR A 339 -1.73 -0.77 -19.10
N ALA A 340 -1.64 -0.97 -17.79
CA ALA A 340 -1.14 0.02 -16.84
C ALA A 340 0.34 -0.17 -16.51
N PHE A 341 0.80 -1.43 -16.43
CA PHE A 341 2.15 -1.77 -15.99
C PHE A 341 2.83 -2.77 -16.94
N ALA A 342 4.14 -2.86 -16.81
CA ALA A 342 4.99 -3.94 -17.31
C ALA A 342 6.01 -4.31 -16.23
N SER A 343 6.55 -5.53 -16.32
CA SER A 343 7.75 -5.93 -15.58
C SER A 343 8.93 -6.07 -16.53
N TYR A 344 10.13 -5.86 -16.01
CA TYR A 344 11.40 -6.26 -16.64
C TYR A 344 12.29 -6.82 -15.54
N LEU A 345 12.64 -8.11 -15.65
CA LEU A 345 13.46 -8.81 -14.66
C LEU A 345 12.91 -8.66 -13.23
N GLY A 346 11.58 -8.71 -13.08
CA GLY A 346 10.88 -8.55 -11.80
C GLY A 346 10.68 -7.11 -11.30
N VAL A 347 11.28 -6.10 -11.95
CA VAL A 347 11.10 -4.68 -11.63
C VAL A 347 9.86 -4.13 -12.33
N VAL A 348 9.05 -3.32 -11.63
CA VAL A 348 7.77 -2.82 -12.15
C VAL A 348 7.89 -1.42 -12.74
N TYR A 349 7.34 -1.27 -13.93
CA TYR A 349 7.26 -0.03 -14.69
C TYR A 349 5.81 0.32 -15.01
N ARG A 350 5.46 1.60 -14.91
CA ARG A 350 4.19 2.13 -15.39
C ARG A 350 4.32 2.45 -16.87
N LYS A 351 3.36 1.98 -17.66
CA LYS A 351 3.22 2.30 -19.08
C LYS A 351 2.67 3.72 -19.24
N ASN A 352 3.32 4.51 -20.08
CA ASN A 352 2.87 5.84 -20.49
C ASN A 352 3.04 6.00 -22.00
N GLY A 353 2.09 5.43 -22.76
CA GLY A 353 2.25 5.31 -24.22
C GLY A 353 3.36 4.33 -24.58
N SER A 354 4.37 4.79 -25.31
CA SER A 354 5.59 4.02 -25.61
C SER A 354 6.59 4.00 -24.47
N ASP A 355 6.42 4.87 -23.47
CA ASP A 355 7.42 5.10 -22.43
C ASP A 355 7.13 4.26 -21.19
N TYR A 356 8.19 3.84 -20.50
CA TYR A 356 8.13 3.04 -19.28
C TYR A 356 8.75 3.81 -18.13
N GLN A 357 7.96 4.11 -17.11
CA GLN A 357 8.42 4.82 -15.92
C GLN A 357 8.66 3.83 -14.78
N LEU A 358 9.90 3.77 -14.27
CA LEU A 358 10.23 2.99 -13.08
C LEU A 358 9.28 3.34 -11.95
N THR A 359 8.56 2.33 -11.45
CA THR A 359 7.50 2.51 -10.45
C THR A 359 7.86 1.85 -9.15
N TYR A 360 8.32 0.59 -9.18
CA TYR A 360 8.60 -0.15 -7.96
C TYR A 360 9.70 -1.19 -8.20
N ILE A 361 10.69 -1.18 -7.30
CA ILE A 361 11.69 -2.24 -7.18
C ILE A 361 11.27 -3.07 -5.96
N PRO A 362 11.09 -4.40 -6.10
CA PRO A 362 10.73 -5.28 -4.99
C PRO A 362 11.71 -5.19 -3.82
N GLY A 363 11.20 -5.08 -2.59
CA GLY A 363 12.00 -4.78 -1.40
C GLY A 363 13.08 -5.82 -1.07
N GLY A 364 12.84 -7.08 -1.43
CA GLY A 364 13.77 -8.20 -1.23
C GLY A 364 14.83 -8.33 -2.33
N MET A 365 14.71 -7.59 -3.44
CA MET A 365 15.61 -7.70 -4.58
C MET A 365 17.05 -7.27 -4.21
N LYS A 366 18.02 -8.14 -4.51
CA LYS A 366 19.44 -7.94 -4.19
C LYS A 366 20.26 -7.39 -5.34
N CYS A 367 20.00 -7.85 -6.55
CA CYS A 367 20.61 -7.33 -7.77
C CYS A 367 19.50 -6.74 -8.64
N VAL A 368 19.64 -5.47 -9.01
CA VAL A 368 18.68 -4.78 -9.87
C VAL A 368 19.34 -4.50 -11.20
N GLU A 369 18.70 -4.93 -12.26
CA GLU A 369 18.91 -4.42 -13.61
C GLU A 369 17.67 -3.66 -14.05
N LEU A 370 17.84 -2.40 -14.45
CA LEU A 370 16.74 -1.57 -14.93
C LEU A 370 16.61 -1.69 -16.45
N MET A 371 15.40 -1.52 -16.98
CA MET A 371 15.20 -1.25 -18.40
C MET A 371 16.15 -0.16 -18.89
N PRO A 372 16.73 -0.29 -20.11
CA PRO A 372 17.51 0.77 -20.72
C PRO A 372 16.76 2.11 -20.69
N MET A 373 17.42 3.15 -20.22
CA MET A 373 16.85 4.50 -20.16
C MET A 373 17.93 5.51 -20.53
N GLU A 374 17.57 6.57 -21.25
CA GLU A 374 18.57 7.57 -21.68
C GLU A 374 19.28 8.25 -20.50
N THR A 375 18.54 8.56 -19.43
CA THR A 375 19.05 9.23 -18.23
C THR A 375 18.45 8.64 -16.96
N MET A 376 19.30 8.27 -16.01
CA MET A 376 18.92 8.05 -14.62
C MET A 376 18.82 9.41 -13.91
N TYR A 377 17.60 9.94 -13.82
CA TYR A 377 17.31 11.22 -13.15
C TYR A 377 17.49 11.12 -11.63
N LYS A 378 17.54 12.28 -10.97
CA LYS A 378 17.48 12.36 -9.51
C LYS A 378 16.36 11.48 -8.94
N ASN A 379 16.70 10.69 -7.92
CA ASN A 379 15.83 9.75 -7.22
C ASN A 379 15.28 8.62 -8.08
N THR A 380 16.00 8.21 -9.15
CA THR A 380 15.66 6.99 -9.92
C THR A 380 15.60 5.78 -8.99
N ILE A 381 16.60 5.60 -8.13
CA ILE A 381 16.53 4.65 -7.02
C ILE A 381 16.65 5.44 -5.72
N TYR A 382 15.64 5.36 -4.87
CA TYR A 382 15.56 6.17 -3.65
C TYR A 382 15.10 5.34 -2.46
N ARG A 383 15.86 5.40 -1.35
CA ARG A 383 15.52 4.75 -0.07
C ARG A 383 15.24 3.26 -0.22
N HIS A 384 16.09 2.57 -0.98
CA HIS A 384 15.98 1.12 -1.15
C HIS A 384 17.00 0.40 -0.27
N ASP A 385 16.51 -0.33 0.73
CA ASP A 385 17.37 -1.03 1.69
C ASP A 385 17.78 -2.44 1.22
N GLY A 386 17.05 -3.07 0.29
CA GLY A 386 17.36 -4.42 -0.18
C GLY A 386 18.57 -4.56 -1.13
N VAL A 387 18.71 -3.61 -2.07
CA VAL A 387 19.63 -3.72 -3.23
C VAL A 387 21.08 -3.63 -2.81
N GLU A 388 21.87 -4.60 -3.26
CA GLU A 388 23.31 -4.73 -3.03
C GLU A 388 24.13 -4.51 -4.31
N ALA A 389 23.56 -4.78 -5.48
CA ALA A 389 24.18 -4.57 -6.78
C ALA A 389 23.21 -3.90 -7.77
N LEU A 390 23.72 -2.92 -8.53
CA LEU A 390 23.00 -2.25 -9.61
C LEU A 390 23.68 -2.54 -10.95
N ILE A 391 22.93 -2.97 -11.95
CA ILE A 391 23.35 -3.09 -13.34
C ILE A 391 22.67 -1.98 -14.13
N VAL A 392 23.47 -1.05 -14.65
CA VAL A 392 23.00 -0.01 -15.55
C VAL A 392 23.08 -0.56 -16.98
N ALA A 393 21.94 -0.64 -17.65
CA ALA A 393 21.87 -1.22 -18.98
C ALA A 393 22.56 -0.32 -20.04
N PRO A 394 23.19 -0.91 -21.08
CA PRO A 394 23.69 -0.19 -22.24
C PRO A 394 22.61 0.70 -22.88
N GLY A 395 23.04 1.84 -23.42
CA GLY A 395 22.13 2.89 -23.89
C GLY A 395 21.81 3.95 -22.83
N THR A 396 22.14 3.71 -21.56
CA THR A 396 22.10 4.74 -20.52
C THR A 396 23.22 5.74 -20.72
N LYS A 397 22.88 6.96 -21.13
CA LYS A 397 23.86 8.01 -21.47
C LYS A 397 24.29 8.82 -20.26
N LYS A 398 23.44 8.95 -19.24
CA LYS A 398 23.74 9.77 -18.07
C LYS A 398 23.14 9.25 -16.78
N ILE A 399 23.91 9.38 -15.69
CA ILE A 399 23.42 9.30 -14.31
C ILE A 399 23.56 10.69 -13.70
N GLU A 400 22.44 11.31 -13.36
CA GLU A 400 22.40 12.64 -12.75
C GLU A 400 22.81 12.61 -11.27
N ALA A 401 23.10 13.79 -10.72
CA ALA A 401 23.35 13.95 -9.30
C ALA A 401 22.11 13.49 -8.50
N TRP A 402 22.34 12.73 -7.42
CA TRP A 402 21.32 12.03 -6.65
C TRP A 402 20.51 11.01 -7.46
N GLY A 403 21.04 10.47 -8.56
CA GLY A 403 20.38 9.41 -9.35
C GLY A 403 20.05 8.18 -8.51
N VAL A 404 20.98 7.80 -7.63
CA VAL A 404 20.80 6.79 -6.59
C VAL A 404 21.03 7.43 -5.22
N GLU A 405 20.00 7.43 -4.38
CA GLU A 405 20.05 8.14 -3.09
C GLU A 405 19.48 7.28 -1.93
N ASN A 406 20.21 7.24 -0.81
CA ASN A 406 19.86 6.52 0.42
C ASN A 406 19.63 5.02 0.21
N CYS A 407 20.55 4.35 -0.48
CA CYS A 407 20.52 2.90 -0.69
C CYS A 407 21.68 2.25 0.09
N PRO A 408 21.59 2.13 1.42
CA PRO A 408 22.75 1.92 2.29
C PRO A 408 23.45 0.57 2.11
N ASN A 409 22.77 -0.41 1.49
CA ASN A 409 23.32 -1.73 1.23
C ASN A 409 23.90 -1.89 -0.19
N LEU A 410 23.78 -0.88 -1.05
CA LEU A 410 24.33 -0.91 -2.40
C LEU A 410 25.85 -0.84 -2.35
N LYS A 411 26.52 -1.94 -2.72
CA LYS A 411 27.98 -2.11 -2.69
C LYS A 411 28.63 -1.99 -4.06
N ILE A 412 27.89 -2.22 -5.13
CA ILE A 412 28.47 -2.23 -6.47
C ILE A 412 27.48 -1.72 -7.52
N ALA A 413 27.97 -0.90 -8.45
CA ALA A 413 27.27 -0.53 -9.67
C ALA A 413 28.11 -0.88 -10.89
N TYR A 414 27.53 -1.67 -11.79
CA TYR A 414 28.08 -1.97 -13.11
C TYR A 414 27.52 -0.93 -14.10
N VAL A 415 28.40 -0.14 -14.69
CA VAL A 415 28.01 1.01 -15.52
C VAL A 415 28.71 0.96 -16.88
N PRO A 416 27.99 1.12 -18.01
CA PRO A 416 28.59 1.16 -19.34
C PRO A 416 29.71 2.20 -19.44
N GLU A 417 30.69 1.94 -20.32
CA GLU A 417 31.84 2.85 -20.49
C GLU A 417 31.40 4.24 -20.98
N ASP A 418 30.36 4.30 -21.81
CA ASP A 418 29.85 5.52 -22.44
C ASP A 418 28.87 6.32 -21.58
N THR A 419 28.55 5.87 -20.36
CA THR A 419 27.64 6.59 -19.45
C THR A 419 28.35 7.73 -18.72
N GLU A 420 27.87 8.96 -18.87
CA GLU A 420 28.29 10.10 -18.04
C GLU A 420 27.77 9.93 -16.61
N ILE A 421 28.64 10.07 -15.59
CA ILE A 421 28.23 10.03 -14.18
C ILE A 421 28.49 11.40 -13.56
N ALA A 422 27.42 12.06 -13.11
CA ALA A 422 27.51 13.34 -12.44
C ALA A 422 28.17 13.23 -11.05
N GLU A 423 28.72 14.34 -10.57
CA GLU A 423 29.15 14.46 -9.18
C GLU A 423 27.96 14.18 -8.25
N ASN A 424 28.18 13.39 -7.18
CA ASN A 424 27.13 12.96 -6.26
C ASN A 424 26.00 12.15 -6.93
N ALA A 425 26.27 11.42 -8.01
CA ALA A 425 25.29 10.50 -8.61
C ALA A 425 24.82 9.40 -7.65
N PHE A 426 25.71 8.95 -6.76
CA PHE A 426 25.46 7.94 -5.73
C PHE A 426 25.67 8.56 -4.34
N VAL A 427 24.58 8.72 -3.56
CA VAL A 427 24.62 9.37 -2.24
C VAL A 427 23.95 8.49 -1.21
N GLY A 428 24.56 8.33 -0.03
CA GLY A 428 24.00 7.48 1.03
C GLY A 428 23.97 5.99 0.65
N VAL A 429 24.94 5.56 -0.16
CA VAL A 429 25.20 4.16 -0.51
C VAL A 429 26.16 3.51 0.50
N HIS A 430 26.46 2.21 0.36
CA HIS A 430 27.36 1.51 1.28
C HIS A 430 28.74 2.20 1.33
N PRO A 431 29.44 2.24 2.49
CA PRO A 431 30.77 2.86 2.59
C PRO A 431 31.82 2.28 1.64
N ASP A 432 31.70 0.98 1.35
CA ASP A 432 32.57 0.26 0.41
C ASP A 432 32.04 0.23 -1.03
N PHE A 433 31.15 1.16 -1.39
CA PHE A 433 30.54 1.20 -2.72
C PHE A 433 31.58 1.39 -3.84
N GLN A 434 31.45 0.57 -4.90
CA GLN A 434 32.33 0.61 -6.06
C GLN A 434 31.55 0.76 -7.36
N ILE A 435 32.14 1.46 -8.32
CA ILE A 435 31.66 1.52 -9.71
C ILE A 435 32.62 0.71 -10.56
N VAL A 436 32.08 -0.24 -11.32
CA VAL A 436 32.84 -1.00 -12.32
C VAL A 436 32.37 -0.53 -13.71
N ARG A 437 33.33 -0.22 -14.59
CA ARG A 437 33.09 0.24 -15.98
C ARG A 437 33.37 -0.87 -17.00
N GLY A 438 32.45 -1.08 -17.94
CA GLY A 438 32.57 -2.13 -18.96
C GLY A 438 31.25 -2.49 -19.65
N ASP A 439 31.31 -3.40 -20.62
CA ASP A 439 30.15 -3.99 -21.29
C ASP A 439 29.73 -5.26 -20.55
N TYR A 440 28.70 -5.13 -19.70
CA TYR A 440 28.31 -6.17 -18.74
C TYR A 440 27.24 -7.13 -19.21
N THR A 441 26.84 -7.02 -20.47
CA THR A 441 25.58 -7.58 -20.93
C THR A 441 25.83 -8.55 -22.07
N ASN A 442 25.81 -9.85 -21.78
CA ASN A 442 25.47 -10.86 -22.78
C ASN A 442 23.98 -10.73 -23.22
N ILE A 443 23.44 -9.51 -23.25
CA ILE A 443 22.05 -9.17 -23.58
C ILE A 443 21.98 -9.04 -25.11
N PRO A 444 20.99 -9.66 -25.77
CA PRO A 444 20.85 -9.54 -27.21
C PRO A 444 20.70 -8.07 -27.60
N GLU A 445 21.56 -7.59 -28.50
CA GLU A 445 21.30 -6.33 -29.21
C GLU A 445 19.88 -6.38 -29.78
N ILE A 446 19.05 -5.38 -29.44
CA ILE A 446 17.86 -5.10 -30.24
C ILE A 446 18.40 -4.64 -31.59
N ARG A 447 18.44 -5.56 -32.56
CA ARG A 447 18.76 -5.23 -33.94
C ARG A 447 17.71 -4.27 -34.47
N GLU A 448 18.20 -3.18 -35.09
CA GLU A 448 17.41 -2.12 -35.74
C GLU A 448 16.34 -2.62 -36.71
#